data_AF-A0A957D2K8-F1
#
_entry.id   AF-A0A957D2K8-F1
#
_cell.length_a   1.000
_cell.length_b   1.000
_cell.length_c   1.000
_cell.angle_alpha   90.00
_cell.angle_beta   90.00
_cell.angle_gamma   90.00
#
_symmetry.space_group_name_H-M   'P 1'
#
loop_
_entity.id
_entity.type
_entity.pdbx_description
1 polymer ?
#
loop_
_entity_poly.entity_id
_entity_poly.type
_entity_poly.pdbx_seq_one_letter_code
_entity_poly.pdbx_strand_id
1 'polypeptide(L)' 'MSVYDRLRERYELGQVPWDHELPPPEVVAELEQMLPGRALDLGCGYGRASVYMAQHNWQVDGVDFIDLALQEAARRAAEA' A
#
# COMPACT_ATOMS: atom_id res chain seq x y z
N MET A 1 24.74 6.24 -0.11
CA MET A 1 23.57 5.52 -0.64
C MET A 1 22.36 6.43 -0.51
N SER A 2 21.60 6.66 -1.59
CA SER A 2 20.42 7.52 -1.53
C SER A 2 19.29 6.84 -0.74
N VAL A 3 18.28 7.62 -0.35
CA VAL A 3 17.06 7.07 0.27
C VAL A 3 16.38 6.08 -0.67
N TYR A 4 16.34 6.41 -1.96
CA TYR A 4 15.78 5.58 -3.01
C TYR A 4 16.52 4.23 -3.13
N ASP A 5 17.86 4.24 -3.19
CA ASP A 5 18.66 3.00 -3.28
C ASP A 5 18.40 2.08 -2.08
N ARG A 6 18.37 2.64 -0.87
CA ARG A 6 18.14 1.87 0.36
C ARG A 6 16.73 1.25 0.42
N LEU A 7 15.73 1.95 -0.11
CA LEU A 7 14.36 1.41 -0.16
C LEU A 7 14.23 0.37 -1.26
N ARG A 8 14.78 0.63 -2.45
CA ARG A 8 14.85 -0.33 -3.56
C ARG A 8 15.48 -1.64 -3.09
N GLU A 9 16.64 -1.59 -2.43
CA GLU A 9 17.34 -2.77 -1.92
C GLU A 9 16.46 -3.60 -0.96
N ARG A 10 15.67 -2.95 -0.10
CA ARG A 10 14.73 -3.67 0.79
C ARG A 10 13.66 -4.42 0.01
N TYR A 11 13.10 -3.81 -1.03
CA TYR A 11 12.12 -4.45 -1.91
C TYR A 11 12.74 -5.60 -2.70
N GLU A 12 13.95 -5.42 -3.24
CA GLU A 12 14.70 -6.48 -3.94
C GLU A 12 15.02 -7.68 -3.04
N LEU A 13 15.38 -7.43 -1.79
CA LEU A 13 15.69 -8.47 -0.80
C LEU A 13 14.44 -9.05 -0.10
N GLY A 14 13.25 -8.53 -0.39
CA GLY A 14 12.01 -8.89 0.33
C GLY A 14 12.01 -8.50 1.82
N GLN A 15 12.92 -7.62 2.24
CA GLN A 15 13.09 -7.17 3.62
C GLN A 15 12.31 -5.89 3.89
N VAL A 16 10.98 -6.01 3.80
CA VAL A 16 10.02 -4.91 3.90
C VAL A 16 9.29 -5.00 5.24
N PRO A 17 9.88 -4.50 6.35
CA PRO A 17 9.36 -4.75 7.71
C PRO A 17 8.00 -4.09 7.99
N TRP A 18 7.55 -3.19 7.11
CA TRP A 18 6.25 -2.54 7.18
C TRP A 18 5.15 -3.27 6.41
N ASP A 19 5.45 -4.34 5.65
CA ASP A 19 4.45 -5.13 4.94
C ASP A 19 3.81 -6.18 5.87
N HIS A 20 2.73 -5.78 6.54
CA HIS A 20 1.89 -6.68 7.33
C HIS A 20 0.62 -7.04 6.55
N GLU A 21 -0.16 -7.98 7.06
CA GLU A 21 -1.43 -8.36 6.43
C GLU A 21 -2.46 -7.22 6.42
N LEU A 22 -2.62 -6.53 7.56
CA LEU A 22 -3.57 -5.44 7.72
C LEU A 22 -2.90 -4.05 7.67
N PRO A 23 -3.62 -3.01 7.20
CA PRO A 23 -3.18 -1.63 7.32
C PRO A 23 -2.91 -1.25 8.78
N PRO A 24 -2.24 -0.10 9.02
CA PRO A 24 -2.13 0.44 10.38
C PRO A 24 -3.52 0.50 11.06
N PRO A 25 -3.63 0.12 12.34
CA PRO A 25 -4.93 0.06 13.03
C PRO A 25 -5.73 1.37 12.98
N GLU A 26 -5.03 2.50 13.00
CA GLU A 26 -5.62 3.82 12.84
C GLU A 26 -6.31 4.00 11.47
N VAL A 27 -5.77 3.43 10.40
CA VAL A 27 -6.41 3.49 9.07
C VAL A 27 -7.70 2.68 9.09
N VAL A 28 -7.68 1.48 9.67
CA VAL A 28 -8.87 0.63 9.79
C VAL A 28 -9.97 1.33 10.61
N ALA A 29 -9.60 1.89 11.76
CA ALA A 29 -10.54 2.55 12.67
C ALA A 29 -11.19 3.81 12.07
N GLU A 30 -10.46 4.58 11.27
CA GLU A 30 -11.00 5.75 10.57
C GLU A 30 -11.93 5.36 9.41
N LEU A 31 -11.59 4.31 8.66
CA LEU A 31 -12.43 3.82 7.55
C LEU A 31 -13.79 3.34 8.03
N GLU A 32 -13.89 2.75 9.22
CA GLU A 32 -15.17 2.32 9.81
C GLU A 32 -16.12 3.50 10.15
N GLN A 33 -15.58 4.70 10.30
CA GLN A 33 -16.34 5.90 10.66
C GLN A 33 -16.75 6.75 9.45
N MET A 34 -16.26 6.41 8.26
CA MET A 34 -16.44 7.19 7.05
C MET A 34 -17.24 6.42 5.99
N LEU A 35 -18.06 7.14 5.22
CA LEU A 35 -18.66 6.57 4.02
C LEU A 35 -17.58 6.42 2.93
N PRO A 36 -17.54 5.28 2.20
CA PRO A 36 -16.56 5.07 1.15
C PRO A 36 -16.59 6.17 0.09
N GLY A 37 -15.40 6.61 -0.32
CA GLY A 37 -15.20 7.66 -1.31
C GLY A 37 -13.92 7.45 -2.10
N ARG A 38 -13.19 8.54 -2.35
CA ARG A 38 -11.87 8.50 -3.00
C ARG A 38 -10.75 8.67 -1.98
N ALA A 39 -9.68 7.89 -2.12
CA ALA A 39 -8.49 7.98 -1.28
C ALA A 39 -7.20 8.03 -2.11
N LEU A 40 -6.16 8.63 -1.54
CA LEU A 40 -4.80 8.67 -2.08
C LEU A 40 -3.85 8.06 -1.05
N ASP A 41 -3.17 6.97 -1.41
CA ASP A 41 -2.22 6.26 -0.56
C ASP A 41 -0.79 6.62 -0.96
N LEU A 42 -0.13 7.47 -0.15
CA LEU A 42 1.20 8.02 -0.44
C LEU A 42 2.30 7.16 0.20
N GLY A 43 3.16 6.59 -0.64
CA GLY A 43 4.11 5.56 -0.22
C GLY A 43 3.40 4.23 0.00
N CYS A 44 2.54 3.83 -0.96
CA CYS A 44 1.65 2.69 -0.81
C CYS A 44 2.39 1.35 -0.65
N GLY A 45 3.69 1.29 -1.00
CA GLY A 45 4.47 0.08 -0.95
C GLY A 45 3.83 -1.04 -1.77
N TYR A 46 3.65 -2.22 -1.17
CA TYR A 46 2.91 -3.33 -1.77
C TYR A 46 1.38 -3.16 -1.76
N GLY A 47 0.88 -1.95 -1.56
CA GLY A 47 -0.54 -1.62 -1.72
C GLY A 47 -1.44 -2.12 -0.60
N ARG A 48 -0.90 -2.49 0.58
CA ARG A 48 -1.68 -3.04 1.69
C ARG A 48 -2.90 -2.19 2.06
N ALA A 49 -2.70 -0.89 2.28
CA ALA A 49 -3.79 0.02 2.63
C ALA A 49 -4.71 0.26 1.42
N SER A 50 -4.13 0.45 0.23
CA SER A 50 -4.86 0.60 -1.04
C SER A 50 -5.82 -0.57 -1.32
N VAL A 51 -5.34 -1.81 -1.24
CA VAL A 51 -6.14 -3.03 -1.48
C VAL A 51 -7.22 -3.19 -0.41
N TYR A 52 -6.87 -3.00 0.86
CA TYR A 52 -7.84 -3.07 1.95
C TYR A 52 -8.97 -2.06 1.75
N MET A 53 -8.65 -0.79 1.47
CA MET A 53 -9.64 0.24 1.20
C MET A 53 -10.51 -0.11 -0.02
N ALA A 54 -9.91 -0.62 -1.10
CA ALA A 54 -10.64 -1.04 -2.30
C ALA A 54 -11.66 -2.16 -2.00
N GLN A 55 -11.29 -3.16 -1.20
CA GLN A 55 -12.21 -4.21 -0.74
C GLN A 55 -13.36 -3.67 0.13
N HIS A 56 -13.18 -2.49 0.74
CA HIS A 56 -14.21 -1.79 1.50
C HIS A 56 -14.92 -0.70 0.69
N ASN A 57 -14.97 -0.86 -0.64
CA ASN A 57 -15.69 0.00 -1.59
C ASN A 57 -15.11 1.41 -1.79
N TRP A 58 -13.86 1.65 -1.40
CA TRP A 58 -13.17 2.90 -1.73
C TRP A 58 -12.56 2.84 -3.13
N GLN A 59 -12.54 3.97 -3.82
CA GLN A 59 -11.70 4.14 -5.02
C GLN A 59 -10.36 4.72 -4.60
N VAL A 60 -9.28 3.99 -4.80
CA VAL A 60 -7.95 4.39 -4.30
C VAL A 60 -6.96 4.56 -5.44
N ASP A 61 -6.25 5.69 -5.40
CA ASP A 61 -5.04 5.91 -6.20
C ASP A 61 -3.82 5.66 -5.29
N GLY A 62 -3.01 4.64 -5.59
CA GLY A 62 -1.79 4.31 -4.84
C GLY A 62 -0.54 4.88 -5.51
N VAL A 63 0.35 5.50 -4.74
CA VAL A 63 1.59 6.11 -5.24
C VAL A 63 2.79 5.59 -4.47
N ASP A 64 3.80 5.12 -5.18
CA ASP A 64 5.12 4.81 -4.63
C ASP A 64 6.18 5.15 -5.69
N PHE A 65 7.42 5.42 -5.27
CA PHE A 65 8.52 5.68 -6.19
C PHE A 65 9.37 4.44 -6.48
N ILE A 66 9.12 3.31 -5.81
CA ILE A 66 9.82 2.05 -6.06
C ILE A 66 8.99 1.18 -7.02
N ASP A 67 9.51 0.96 -8.23
CA ASP A 67 8.81 0.18 -9.27
C ASP A 67 8.42 -1.23 -8.81
N LEU A 68 9.30 -1.93 -8.10
CA LEU A 68 9.02 -3.27 -7.55
C LEU A 68 7.85 -3.25 -6.55
N ALA A 69 7.72 -2.16 -5.77
CA ALA A 69 6.62 -2.00 -4.84
C ALA A 69 5.29 -1.90 -5.60
N LEU A 70 5.25 -1.06 -6.65
CA LEU A 70 4.07 -0.88 -7.49
C LEU A 70 3.69 -2.14 -8.28
N GLN A 71 4.65 -2.91 -8.77
CA GLN A 71 4.38 -4.18 -9.46
C GLN A 71 3.65 -5.16 -8.55
N GLU A 72 4.15 -5.32 -7.32
CA GLU A 72 3.52 -6.20 -6.33
C GLU A 72 2.19 -5.64 -5.83
N ALA A 73 2.05 -4.32 -5.66
CA ALA A 73 0.78 -3.69 -5.34
C ALA A 73 -0.28 -3.95 -6.41
N ALA A 74 0.08 -3.80 -7.70
CA ALA A 74 -0.80 -4.08 -8.82
C ALA A 74 -1.19 -5.58 -8.88
N ARG A 75 -0.25 -6.48 -8.61
CA ARG A 75 -0.53 -7.92 -8.51
C ARG A 75 -1.54 -8.22 -7.41
N ARG A 76 -1.30 -7.72 -6.18
CA ARG A 76 -2.22 -7.91 -5.05
C ARG A 76 -3.61 -7.32 -5.31
N ALA A 77 -3.67 -6.13 -5.91
CA ALA A 77 -4.94 -5.50 -6.28
C ALA A 77 -5.73 -6.30 -7.32
N ALA A 78 -5.06 -7.00 -8.25
CA ALA A 78 -5.70 -7.86 -9.23
C ALA A 78 -6.18 -9.21 -8.66
N GLU A 79 -5.60 -9.65 -7.53
CA GLU A 79 -5.96 -10.91 -6.85
C GLU A 79 -7.01 -10.74 -5.73
N ALA A 80 -7.30 -9.49 -5.36
CA ALA A 80 -8.13 -9.12 -4.21
C ALA A 80 -9.64 -9.21 -4.44
#